data_AF-A0A7V9BUF7-F1
#
_entry.id   AF-A0A7V9BUF7-F1
#
_cell.length_a   1.000
_cell.length_b   1.000
_cell.length_c   1.000
_cell.angle_alpha   90.00
_cell.angle_beta   90.00
_cell.angle_gamma   90.00
#
_symmetry.space_group_name_H-M   'P 1'
#
loop_
_entity.id
_entity.type
_entity.pdbx_description
1 polymer ?
#
loop_
_entity_poly.entity_id
_entity_poly.type
_entity_poly.pdbx_seq_one_letter_code
_entity_poly.pdbx_strand_id
1 'polypeptide(L)' 'MPTRTCAVCRVRAPSDDLLRLVRVGGAATPDLRGRAPGRGAW' A
#
# COMPACT_ATOMS: atom_id res chain seq x y z
N MET A 1 -5.72 3.26 13.14
CA MET A 1 -5.22 2.83 11.82
C MET A 1 -4.82 1.36 11.89
N PRO A 2 -5.16 0.51 10.90
CA PRO A 2 -4.69 -0.86 10.88
C PRO A 2 -3.17 -0.92 10.69
N THR A 3 -2.49 -1.78 11.45
CA THR A 3 -1.05 -2.03 11.24
C THR A 3 -0.84 -2.92 10.03
N ARG A 4 0.08 -2.52 9.15
CA ARG A 4 0.47 -3.27 7.95
C ARG A 4 1.96 -3.57 8.00
N THR A 5 2.41 -4.45 7.11
CA THR A 5 3.83 -4.79 6.95
C THR A 5 4.30 -4.19 5.63
N CYS A 6 5.39 -3.43 5.67
CA CYS A 6 6.03 -2.92 4.47
C CYS A 6 6.52 -4.09 3.60
N ALA A 7 6.16 -4.08 2.33
CA ALA A 7 6.50 -5.10 1.35
C ALA A 7 7.99 -5.08 0.98
N VAL A 8 8.67 -3.96 1.21
CA VAL A 8 10.10 -3.79 0.92
C VAL A 8 10.95 -4.19 2.13
N CYS A 9 10.80 -3.49 3.25
CA CYS A 9 11.68 -3.67 4.41
C CYS A 9 11.08 -4.55 5.54
N ARG A 10 9.83 -5.02 5.40
CA ARG A 10 9.16 -5.96 6.32
C ARG A 10 8.90 -5.42 7.74
N VAL A 11 9.14 -4.12 7.97
CA VAL A 11 8.74 -3.43 9.21
C VAL A 11 7.23 -3.37 9.32
N ARG A 12 6.71 -3.51 10.55
CA ARG A 12 5.30 -3.27 10.86
C ARG A 12 5.09 -1.82 11.27
N ALA A 13 4.15 -1.14 10.63
CA ALA A 13 3.84 0.25 10.90
C ALA A 13 2.33 0.52 10.73
N PRO A 14 1.80 1.60 11.32
CA PRO A 14 0.47 2.13 10.98
C PRO A 14 0.32 2.30 9.46
N SER A 15 -0.86 2.01 8.92
CA SER A 15 -1.09 2.11 7.48
C SER A 15 -0.88 3.53 6.93
N ASP A 16 -1.17 4.56 7.71
CA ASP A 16 -0.90 5.96 7.38
C ASP A 16 0.57 6.32 7.23
N ASP A 17 1.46 5.55 7.86
CA ASP A 17 2.92 5.74 7.73
C ASP A 17 3.50 5.00 6.51
N LEU A 18 2.67 4.26 5.77
CA LEU A 18 3.08 3.44 4.64
C LEU A 18 2.40 3.90 3.34
N LEU A 19 3.10 3.75 2.22
CA LEU A 19 2.55 4.04 0.90
C LEU A 19 1.79 2.82 0.37
N ARG A 20 0.48 2.96 0.17
CA ARG A 20 -0.29 1.93 -0.53
C ARG A 20 0.04 1.95 -2.02
N LEU A 21 0.47 0.80 -2.55
CA LEU A 21 0.64 0.57 -3.98
C LEU A 21 -0.44 -0.38 -4.49
N VAL A 22 -1.06 -0.05 -5.62
CA VAL A 22 -2.02 -0.93 -6.32
C VAL A 22 -1.52 -1.24 -7.72
N ARG A 23 -1.96 -2.36 -8.29
CA ARG A 23 -1.64 -2.70 -9.68
C ARG A 23 -2.74 -2.16 -10.60
N VAL A 24 -2.40 -1.21 -11.47
CA VAL A 24 -3.29 -0.66 -12.50
C VAL A 24 -2.65 -0.87 -13.87
N GLY A 25 -3.36 -1.52 -14.79
CA GLY A 25 -2.84 -1.76 -16.15
C GLY A 25 -1.50 -2.53 -16.18
N GLY A 26 -1.22 -3.34 -15.16
CA GLY A 26 0.04 -4.10 -15.06
C GLY A 26 1.16 -3.37 -14.30
N ALA A 27 1.06 -2.06 -14.10
CA ALA A 27 2.04 -1.23 -13.41
C ALA A 27 1.70 -1.03 -11.93
N ALA A 28 2.72 -0.73 -11.11
CA ALA A 28 2.52 -0.33 -9.72
C ALA A 28 2.22 1.18 -9.64
N THR A 29 1.06 1.52 -9.09
CA THR A 29 0.58 2.91 -8.97
C THR A 29 0.42 3.29 -7.50
N PRO A 30 0.93 4.45 -7.06
CA PRO A 30 0.70 4.95 -5.71
C PRO A 30 -0.76 5.35 -5.50
N ASP A 31 -1.38 4.78 -4.46
CA ASP A 31 -2.72 5.13 -4.00
C ASP A 31 -2.64 5.92 -2.69
N LEU A 32 -2.40 7.22 -2.84
CA LEU A 32 -2.27 8.15 -1.70
C LEU A 32 -3.58 8.32 -0.91
N ARG A 33 -4.73 7.92 -1.46
CA ARG A 33 -6.05 8.09 -0.81
C ARG A 33 -6.61 6.78 -0.25
N GLY A 34 -6.00 5.64 -0.55
CA GLY A 34 -6.48 4.33 -0.13
C GLY A 34 -7.81 3.90 -0.77
N ARG A 35 -8.21 4.53 -1.89
CA ARG A 35 -9.53 4.32 -2.53
C ARG A 35 -9.44 3.60 -3.86
N ALA A 36 -8.23 3.35 -4.38
CA ALA A 36 -8.08 2.71 -5.67
C ALA A 36 -8.54 1.23 -5.60
N PRO A 37 -9.29 0.74 -6.60
CA PRO A 37 -9.75 -0.64 -6.64
C PRO A 37 -8.58 -1.61 -6.84
N GLY A 38 -8.77 -2.87 -6.39
CA GLY A 38 -7.80 -3.95 -6.57
C GLY A 38 -6.97 -4.30 -5.33
N ARG A 39 -6.06 -5.28 -5.49
CA ARG A 39 -5.14 -5.74 -4.44
C ARG A 39 -4.07 -4.68 -4.17
N GLY A 40 -3.97 -4.25 -2.92
CA GLY A 40 -2.95 -3.29 -2.47
C GLY A 40 -1.81 -3.95 -1.72
N ALA A 41 -0.60 -3.46 -1.93
CA ALA A 41 0.59 -3.67 -1.12
C ALA A 41 0.88 -2.40 -0.29
N TRP A 42 1.58 -2.56 0.83
CA TRP A 42 2.03 -1.50 1.73
C TRP A 42 3.53 -1.61 1.92
#